data_AF-A0A918C2R8-F1
#
_entry.id   AF-A0A918C2R8-F1
#
_cell.length_a   1.000
_cell.length_b   1.000
_cell.length_c   1.000
_cell.angle_alpha   90.00
_cell.angle_beta   90.00
_cell.angle_gamma   90.00
#
_symmetry.space_group_name_H-M   'P 1'
#
loop_
_entity.id
_entity.type
_entity.pdbx_description
1 polymer ?
#
loop_
_entity_poly.entity_id
_entity_poly.type
_entity_poly.pdbx_seq_one_letter_code
_entity_poly.pdbx_strand_id
1 'polypeptide(L)'
;MSGPDVPPSDFGRPPSYSTRTTLGLALLSMAASLLHGGLGATDYPLTRAGGVAYILLSGLLLVYGVLLLIRYAEARDAMSDPLPRTAMYDTAHERGNFRAGLGLHGASLLFALVFAALHQVLLWHVLATLLSGYAIWLLLRTRPPRGGQRQ
;
A
#
# COMPACT_ATOMS: atom_id res chain seq x y z
N MET A 1 48.48 -3.75 16.51
CA MET A 1 47.43 -4.76 16.33
C MET A 1 46.25 -4.09 15.66
N SER A 2 46.21 -4.17 14.34
CA SER A 2 45.07 -3.77 13.52
C SER A 2 43.97 -4.81 13.76
N GLY A 3 42.79 -4.38 14.20
CA GLY A 3 41.64 -5.28 14.32
C GLY A 3 41.26 -5.85 12.96
N PRO A 4 40.60 -7.01 12.89
CA PRO A 4 40.14 -7.57 11.62
C PRO A 4 39.17 -6.59 10.95
N ASP A 5 39.46 -6.25 9.69
CA ASP A 5 38.55 -5.54 8.81
C ASP A 5 37.28 -6.38 8.66
N VAL A 6 36.23 -6.00 9.39
CA VAL A 6 34.91 -6.60 9.22
C VAL A 6 34.40 -6.15 7.85
N PRO A 7 34.21 -7.06 6.87
CA PRO A 7 33.65 -6.67 5.58
C PRO A 7 32.28 -6.03 5.80
N PRO A 8 31.90 -5.01 5.01
CA PRO A 8 30.57 -4.41 5.11
C PRO A 8 29.53 -5.53 5.04
N SER A 9 28.62 -5.54 6.02
CA SER A 9 27.69 -6.65 6.22
C SER A 9 26.87 -6.91 4.95
N ASP A 10 27.08 -8.07 4.33
CA ASP A 10 26.50 -8.53 3.06
C ASP A 10 24.97 -8.78 3.10
N PHE A 11 24.27 -8.28 4.13
CA PHE A 11 22.86 -8.58 4.41
C PHE A 11 21.84 -7.71 3.64
N GLY A 12 22.30 -6.94 2.66
CA GLY A 12 21.46 -6.14 1.76
C GLY A 12 21.01 -4.80 2.35
N ARG A 13 20.36 -3.98 1.52
CA ARG A 13 19.79 -2.69 1.95
C ARG A 13 18.54 -2.92 2.83
N PRO A 14 18.18 -1.97 3.72
CA PRO A 14 16.94 -2.04 4.47
C PRO A 14 15.74 -2.20 3.53
N PRO A 15 14.76 -3.05 3.88
CA PRO A 15 13.63 -3.34 3.01
C PRO A 15 12.75 -2.09 2.87
N SER A 16 12.12 -1.92 1.70
CA SER A 16 11.26 -0.76 1.44
C SER A 16 10.11 -0.64 2.44
N TYR A 17 9.69 -1.79 3.00
CA TYR A 17 8.64 -1.92 4.00
C TYR A 17 8.99 -1.38 5.38
N SER A 18 10.26 -1.12 5.69
CA SER A 18 10.69 -0.68 7.03
C SER A 18 10.44 0.81 7.31
N THR A 19 9.94 1.55 6.30
CA THR A 19 9.82 3.00 6.36
C THR A 19 8.50 3.45 7.01
N ARG A 20 8.52 4.64 7.63
CA ARG A 20 7.29 5.28 8.12
C ARG A 20 6.27 5.52 7.01
N THR A 21 6.74 5.63 5.77
CA THR A 21 5.88 5.74 4.58
C THR A 21 5.04 4.50 4.37
N THR A 22 5.60 3.31 4.57
CA THR A 22 4.86 2.03 4.49
C THR A 22 3.80 1.94 5.58
N LEU A 23 4.13 2.31 6.82
CA LEU A 23 3.14 2.39 7.90
C LEU A 23 2.01 3.37 7.54
N GLY A 24 2.36 4.56 7.06
CA GLY A 24 1.40 5.55 6.60
C GLY A 24 0.50 5.02 5.49
N LEU A 25 1.07 4.33 4.49
CA LEU A 25 0.32 3.72 3.38
C LEU A 25 -0.60 2.58 3.85
N ALA A 26 -0.18 1.79 4.84
CA ALA A 26 -1.00 0.73 5.42
C ALA A 26 -2.25 1.33 6.08
N LEU A 27 -2.06 2.30 6.97
CA LEU A 27 -3.14 3.00 7.67
C LEU A 27 -4.05 3.74 6.69
N LEU A 28 -3.47 4.40 5.68
CA LEU A 28 -4.20 5.09 4.63
C LEU A 28 -5.05 4.13 3.80
N SER A 29 -4.55 2.93 3.51
CA SER A 29 -5.29 1.90 2.78
C SER A 29 -6.46 1.35 3.61
N MET A 30 -6.29 1.19 4.92
CA MET A 30 -7.38 0.84 5.82
C MET A 30 -8.43 1.95 5.91
N ALA A 31 -8.02 3.21 6.03
CA ALA A 31 -8.94 4.34 6.04
C ALA A 31 -9.71 4.46 4.71
N ALA A 32 -9.02 4.27 3.58
CA ALA A 32 -9.64 4.24 2.26
C ALA A 32 -10.63 3.09 2.13
N SER A 33 -10.29 1.90 2.63
CA SER A 33 -11.23 0.78 2.70
C SER A 33 -12.53 1.18 3.41
N LEU A 34 -12.45 1.70 4.63
CA LEU A 34 -13.65 2.08 5.39
C LEU A 34 -14.51 3.10 4.64
N LEU A 35 -13.87 4.12 4.05
CA LEU A 35 -14.55 5.16 3.31
C LEU A 35 -15.22 4.62 2.02
N HIS A 36 -14.50 3.84 1.21
CA HIS A 36 -15.05 3.24 -0.01
C HIS A 36 -16.14 2.20 0.29
N GLY A 37 -16.00 1.44 1.37
CA GLY A 37 -17.02 0.48 1.81
C GLY A 37 -18.30 1.19 2.24
N GLY A 38 -18.17 2.27 3.01
CA GLY A 38 -19.29 3.14 3.37
C GLY A 38 -19.98 3.73 2.14
N LEU A 39 -19.20 4.26 1.19
CA LEU A 39 -19.74 4.77 -0.07
C LEU A 39 -20.43 3.70 -0.91
N GLY A 40 -19.84 2.50 -0.99
CA GLY A 40 -20.44 1.37 -1.69
C GLY A 40 -21.81 0.97 -1.14
N ALA A 41 -21.98 1.03 0.18
CA ALA A 41 -23.26 0.79 0.82
C ALA A 41 -24.28 1.90 0.54
N THR A 42 -23.87 3.18 0.56
CA THR A 42 -24.75 4.31 0.23
C THR A 42 -25.13 4.37 -1.24
N ASP A 43 -24.24 3.94 -2.14
CA ASP A 43 -24.44 3.96 -3.60
C ASP A 43 -25.15 2.71 -4.13
N TYR A 44 -25.25 1.66 -3.32
CA TYR A 44 -25.90 0.41 -3.68
C TYR A 44 -27.32 0.58 -4.25
N PRO A 45 -28.19 1.46 -3.71
CA PRO A 45 -29.53 1.69 -4.26
C PRO A 45 -29.54 2.31 -5.66
N LEU A 46 -28.49 3.04 -6.05
CA LEU A 46 -28.39 3.64 -7.39
C LEU A 46 -28.08 2.59 -8.44
N THR A 47 -27.02 1.84 -8.17
CA THR A 47 -26.56 0.76 -9.04
C THR A 47 -26.08 -0.37 -8.16
N ARG A 48 -26.84 -1.47 -8.12
CA ARG A 48 -26.46 -2.63 -7.31
C ARG A 48 -25.07 -3.13 -7.68
N ALA A 49 -24.77 -3.19 -8.98
CA ALA A 49 -23.46 -3.62 -9.47
C ALA A 49 -22.33 -2.67 -9.03
N GLY A 50 -22.54 -1.35 -9.12
CA GLY A 50 -21.55 -0.36 -8.72
C GLY A 50 -21.27 -0.37 -7.22
N GLY A 51 -22.33 -0.36 -6.40
CA GLY A 51 -22.19 -0.44 -4.94
C GLY A 51 -21.50 -1.73 -4.47
N VAL A 52 -21.87 -2.89 -5.04
CA VAL A 52 -21.20 -4.18 -4.74
C VAL A 52 -19.74 -4.15 -5.15
N ALA A 53 -19.43 -3.64 -6.34
CA ALA A 53 -18.04 -3.52 -6.80
C ALA A 53 -17.22 -2.67 -5.82
N TYR A 54 -17.79 -1.58 -5.31
CA TYR A 54 -17.14 -0.71 -4.35
C TYR A 54 -16.91 -1.36 -2.98
N ILE A 55 -17.90 -2.12 -2.49
CA ILE A 55 -17.76 -2.91 -1.27
C ILE A 55 -16.66 -3.98 -1.44
N LEU A 56 -16.63 -4.71 -2.55
CA LEU A 56 -15.58 -5.70 -2.80
C LEU A 56 -14.19 -5.06 -2.88
N LEU A 57 -14.07 -3.94 -3.60
CA LEU A 57 -12.83 -3.20 -3.71
C LEU A 57 -12.34 -2.67 -2.36
N SER A 58 -13.27 -2.23 -1.50
CA SER A 58 -12.94 -1.84 -0.13
C SER A 58 -12.40 -3.00 0.70
N GLY A 59 -12.98 -4.20 0.58
CA GLY A 59 -12.47 -5.41 1.23
C GLY A 59 -11.04 -5.74 0.79
N LEU A 60 -10.75 -5.63 -0.51
CA LEU A 60 -9.39 -5.83 -1.03
C LEU A 60 -8.40 -4.78 -0.52
N LEU A 61 -8.82 -3.51 -0.42
CA LEU A 61 -8.00 -2.44 0.19
C LEU A 61 -7.70 -2.70 1.66
N LEU A 62 -8.66 -3.25 2.42
CA LEU A 62 -8.45 -3.61 3.83
C LEU A 62 -7.38 -4.70 3.93
N VAL A 63 -7.56 -5.78 3.17
CA VAL A 63 -6.59 -6.89 3.14
C VAL A 63 -5.21 -6.39 2.75
N TYR A 64 -5.12 -5.55 1.71
CA TYR A 64 -3.86 -4.93 1.31
C TYR A 64 -3.22 -4.11 2.45
N GLY A 65 -3.98 -3.24 3.11
CA GLY A 65 -3.50 -2.44 4.24
C GLY A 65 -3.02 -3.29 5.41
N VAL A 66 -3.76 -4.34 5.78
CA VAL A 66 -3.39 -5.28 6.85
C VAL A 66 -2.09 -6.01 6.50
N LEU A 67 -1.97 -6.56 5.29
CA LEU A 67 -0.76 -7.23 4.85
C LEU A 67 0.44 -6.27 4.84
N LEU A 68 0.24 -5.03 4.42
CA LEU A 68 1.30 -4.02 4.43
C LEU A 68 1.76 -3.67 5.86
N LEU A 69 0.81 -3.61 6.81
CA LEU A 69 1.10 -3.37 8.22
C LEU A 69 1.89 -4.52 8.84
N ILE A 70 1.48 -5.77 8.58
CA ILE A 70 2.22 -6.97 9.01
C ILE A 70 3.64 -6.93 8.47
N ARG A 71 3.81 -6.65 7.18
CA ARG A 71 5.14 -6.55 6.55
C ARG A 71 5.99 -5.43 7.14
N TYR A 72 5.38 -4.30 7.50
CA TYR A 72 6.08 -3.24 8.22
C TYR A 72 6.58 -3.73 9.58
N ALA A 73 5.73 -4.42 10.37
CA ALA A 73 6.13 -4.97 11.67
C ALA A 73 7.25 -6.01 11.53
N GLU A 74 7.10 -6.98 10.64
CA GLU A 74 8.14 -7.99 10.35
C GLU A 74 9.47 -7.35 9.93
N ALA A 75 9.42 -6.31 9.09
CA ALA A 75 10.62 -5.59 8.67
C ALA A 75 11.29 -4.84 9.83
N ARG A 76 10.51 -4.25 10.75
CA ARG A 76 11.03 -3.59 11.95
C ARG A 76 11.70 -4.57 12.90
N ASP A 77 11.07 -5.71 13.13
CA ASP A 77 11.59 -6.75 14.01
C ASP A 77 12.88 -7.35 13.44
N ALA A 78 12.91 -7.66 12.14
CA ALA A 78 14.08 -8.19 11.47
C ALA A 78 15.27 -7.22 11.46
N MET A 79 15.05 -5.90 11.47
CA MET A 79 16.13 -4.91 11.58
C MET A 79 16.74 -4.84 12.99
N SER A 80 16.04 -5.38 13.99
CA SER A 80 16.52 -5.45 15.37
C SER A 80 17.11 -6.83 15.73
N ASP A 81 17.13 -7.77 14.79
CA ASP A 81 17.73 -9.09 15.00
C ASP A 81 19.28 -8.95 15.06
N PRO A 82 19.91 -9.32 16.19
CA PRO A 82 21.37 -9.27 16.31
C PRO A 82 22.08 -10.31 15.43
N LEU A 83 21.36 -11.32 14.89
CA LEU A 83 21.90 -12.39 14.07
C LEU A 83 21.04 -12.64 12.81
N PRO A 84 21.00 -11.70 11.84
CA PRO A 84 20.17 -11.82 10.64
C PRO A 84 20.58 -13.04 9.81
N ARG A 85 19.65 -13.96 9.59
CA ARG A 85 19.90 -15.26 8.93
C ARG A 85 19.70 -15.23 7.41
N THR A 86 19.12 -14.16 6.87
CA THR A 86 18.78 -14.02 5.44
C THR A 86 18.87 -12.57 5.00
N ALA A 87 19.30 -12.31 3.76
CA ALA A 87 19.30 -10.97 3.18
C ALA A 87 17.89 -10.35 3.22
N MET A 88 17.81 -9.06 3.59
CA MET A 88 16.54 -8.36 3.69
C MET A 88 15.96 -8.07 2.29
N TYR A 89 14.89 -8.79 1.97
CA TYR A 89 14.01 -8.75 0.80
C TYR A 89 14.27 -7.70 -0.30
N ASP A 90 15.19 -7.96 -1.24
CA ASP A 90 15.13 -7.37 -2.60
C ASP A 90 14.52 -8.40 -3.54
N THR A 91 13.19 -8.39 -3.69
CA THR A 91 12.48 -9.50 -4.34
C THR A 91 11.35 -9.07 -5.27
N ALA A 92 11.01 -9.96 -6.22
CA ALA A 92 9.84 -9.83 -7.09
C ALA A 92 8.53 -9.54 -6.32
N HIS A 93 8.49 -9.93 -5.03
CA HIS A 93 7.40 -9.65 -4.13
C HIS A 93 7.15 -8.15 -3.92
N GLU A 94 8.20 -7.32 -3.73
CA GLU A 94 8.03 -5.87 -3.56
C GLU A 94 7.38 -5.21 -4.77
N ARG A 95 7.78 -5.65 -5.98
CA ARG A 95 7.18 -5.18 -7.22
C ARG A 95 5.72 -5.61 -7.34
N GLY A 96 5.40 -6.84 -6.94
CA GLY A 96 4.02 -7.33 -6.89
C GLY A 96 3.16 -6.46 -5.97
N ASN A 97 3.67 -6.16 -4.77
CA ASN A 97 2.95 -5.39 -3.78
C ASN A 97 2.76 -3.92 -4.19
N PHE A 98 3.77 -3.32 -4.81
CA PHE A 98 3.65 -1.98 -5.42
C PHE A 98 2.57 -1.93 -6.52
N ARG A 99 2.56 -2.92 -7.43
CA ARG A 99 1.57 -2.99 -8.52
C ARG A 99 0.16 -3.22 -7.99
N ALA A 100 0.01 -4.10 -7.00
CA ALA A 100 -1.26 -4.36 -6.34
C ALA A 100 -1.82 -3.08 -5.70
N GLY A 101 -1.00 -2.38 -4.92
CA GLY A 101 -1.39 -1.11 -4.32
C GLY A 101 -1.81 -0.06 -5.35
N LEU A 102 -1.04 0.09 -6.43
CA LEU A 102 -1.35 1.03 -7.50
C LEU A 102 -2.66 0.69 -8.21
N GLY A 103 -2.90 -0.60 -8.48
CA GLY A 103 -4.13 -1.08 -9.10
C GLY A 103 -5.35 -0.85 -8.21
N LEU A 104 -5.25 -1.19 -6.92
CA LEU A 104 -6.35 -1.04 -5.96
C LEU A 104 -6.73 0.43 -5.77
N HIS A 105 -5.75 1.28 -5.42
CA HIS A 105 -6.03 2.71 -5.23
C HIS A 105 -6.42 3.41 -6.53
N GLY A 106 -5.86 2.99 -7.67
CA GLY A 106 -6.24 3.49 -8.99
C GLY A 106 -7.70 3.18 -9.34
N ALA A 107 -8.13 1.93 -9.15
CA ALA A 107 -9.52 1.55 -9.36
C ALA A 107 -10.47 2.31 -8.42
N SER A 108 -10.11 2.44 -7.14
CA SER A 108 -10.92 3.13 -6.14
C SER A 108 -11.10 4.61 -6.46
N LEU A 109 -10.02 5.27 -6.91
CA LEU A 109 -10.04 6.66 -7.36
C LEU A 109 -10.95 6.84 -8.57
N LEU A 110 -10.87 5.95 -9.57
CA LEU A 110 -11.72 6.05 -10.76
C LEU A 110 -13.20 5.89 -10.41
N PHE A 111 -13.55 4.92 -9.57
CA PHE A 111 -14.92 4.78 -9.09
C PHE A 111 -15.38 6.02 -8.31
N ALA A 112 -14.51 6.59 -7.46
CA ALA A 112 -14.86 7.78 -6.69
C ALA A 112 -15.19 8.97 -7.60
N LEU A 113 -14.39 9.17 -8.66
CA LEU A 113 -14.63 10.21 -9.66
C LEU A 113 -15.92 10.00 -10.44
N VAL A 114 -16.21 8.76 -10.85
CA VAL A 114 -17.45 8.44 -11.58
C VAL A 114 -18.67 8.77 -10.72
N PHE A 115 -18.71 8.33 -9.46
CA PHE A 115 -19.85 8.59 -8.58
C PHE A 115 -19.94 10.07 -8.12
N ALA A 116 -18.81 10.76 -7.96
CA ALA A 116 -18.78 12.21 -7.75
C ALA A 116 -19.47 12.96 -8.91
N ALA A 117 -19.22 12.54 -10.15
CA ALA A 117 -19.83 13.14 -11.35
C ALA A 117 -21.33 12.84 -11.47
N LEU A 118 -21.82 11.77 -10.83
CA LEU A 118 -23.24 11.47 -10.71
C LEU A 118 -23.93 12.24 -9.56
N HIS A 119 -23.21 13.17 -8.91
CA HIS A 119 -23.67 14.12 -7.90
C HIS A 119 -24.24 13.50 -6.60
N GLN A 120 -23.93 12.24 -6.32
CA GLN A 120 -24.30 11.59 -5.07
C GLN A 120 -23.27 11.91 -4.00
N VAL A 121 -23.72 12.34 -2.82
CA VAL A 121 -22.91 12.50 -1.60
C VAL A 121 -21.52 13.12 -1.87
N LEU A 122 -21.49 14.16 -2.73
CA LEU A 122 -20.31 14.64 -3.47
C LEU A 122 -19.06 14.82 -2.60
N LEU A 123 -19.24 15.43 -1.43
CA LEU A 123 -18.16 15.70 -0.48
C LEU A 123 -17.38 14.42 -0.11
N TRP A 124 -18.08 13.30 0.08
CA TRP A 124 -17.45 12.06 0.50
C TRP A 124 -16.72 11.36 -0.65
N HIS A 125 -17.21 11.46 -1.88
CA HIS A 125 -16.47 11.00 -3.06
C HIS A 125 -15.24 11.85 -3.36
N VAL A 126 -15.31 13.16 -3.12
CA VAL A 126 -14.13 14.04 -3.21
C VAL A 126 -13.10 13.61 -2.17
N LEU A 127 -13.51 13.39 -0.92
CA LEU A 127 -12.60 12.89 0.11
C LEU A 127 -11.97 11.54 -0.27
N ALA A 128 -12.78 10.61 -0.78
CA ALA A 128 -12.30 9.30 -1.22
C ALA A 128 -11.29 9.41 -2.38
N THR A 129 -11.57 10.29 -3.34
CA THR A 129 -10.66 10.61 -4.46
C THR A 129 -9.33 11.13 -3.94
N LEU A 130 -9.35 12.10 -3.02
CA LEU A 130 -8.13 12.67 -2.43
C LEU A 130 -7.33 11.62 -1.68
N LEU A 131 -8.02 10.75 -0.92
CA LEU A 131 -7.37 9.72 -0.10
C LEU A 131 -6.66 8.68 -0.97
N SER A 132 -7.33 8.12 -1.97
CA SER A 132 -6.70 7.20 -2.93
C SER A 132 -5.65 7.87 -3.80
N GLY A 133 -5.87 9.12 -4.21
CA GLY A 133 -4.89 9.90 -4.96
C GLY A 133 -3.61 10.13 -4.17
N TYR A 134 -3.72 10.45 -2.88
CA TYR A 134 -2.59 10.58 -1.99
C TYR A 134 -1.87 9.24 -1.76
N ALA A 135 -2.59 8.14 -1.64
CA ALA A 135 -2.01 6.80 -1.54
C ALA A 135 -1.20 6.42 -2.78
N ILE A 136 -1.72 6.72 -3.99
CA ILE A 136 -1.00 6.54 -5.25
C ILE A 136 0.28 7.37 -5.27
N TRP A 137 0.21 8.64 -4.86
CA TRP A 137 1.39 9.50 -4.79
C TRP A 137 2.46 8.95 -3.83
N LEU A 138 2.06 8.46 -2.65
CA LEU A 138 2.97 7.81 -1.70
C LEU A 138 3.61 6.55 -2.31
N LEU A 139 2.82 5.68 -2.94
CA LEU A 139 3.31 4.49 -3.63
C LEU A 139 4.36 4.84 -4.69
N LEU A 140 4.10 5.85 -5.51
CA LEU A 140 5.01 6.29 -6.55
C LEU A 140 6.34 6.81 -5.98
N ARG A 141 6.33 7.43 -4.80
CA ARG A 141 7.53 7.86 -4.09
C ARG A 141 8.33 6.70 -3.48
N THR A 142 7.69 5.57 -3.21
CA THR A 142 8.34 4.36 -2.67
C THR A 142 8.53 3.28 -3.72
N ARG A 143 8.64 3.66 -5.01
CA ARG A 143 8.75 2.72 -6.11
C ARG A 143 9.98 1.81 -5.93
N PRO A 144 9.82 0.48 -5.95
CA PRO A 144 10.94 -0.44 -5.79
C PRO A 144 11.90 -0.36 -7.00
N PRO A 145 13.22 -0.58 -6.80
CA PRO A 145 14.21 -0.61 -7.88
C PRO A 145 13.86 -1.66 -8.96
N ARG A 146 14.29 -1.41 -10.20
CA ARG A 146 14.15 -2.39 -11.29
C ARG A 146 15.13 -3.53 -11.05
N GLY A 147 14.62 -4.75 -10.85
CA GLY A 147 15.45 -5.94 -10.70
C GLY A 147 16.35 -6.11 -11.93
N GLY A 148 17.67 -6.04 -11.71
CA GLY A 148 18.68 -6.09 -12.78
C GLY A 148 19.89 -5.18 -12.57
N GLN A 149 19.79 -4.17 -11.70
CA GLN A 149 20.96 -3.40 -11.28
C GLN A 149 21.61 -4.08 -10.07
N ARG A 150 22.39 -5.13 -10.33
CA ARG A 150 23.46 -5.52 -9.41
C ARG A 150 24.48 -4.37 -9.43
N GLN A 151 24.62 -3.64 -8.32
CA GLN A 151 25.84 -2.89 -8.03
C GLN A 151 26.82 -3.85 -7.39
#